data_AF-A0A1C7MC51-F1
#
_entry.id   AF-A0A1C7MC51-F1
#
_cell.length_a   1.000
_cell.length_b   1.000
_cell.length_c   1.000
_cell.angle_alpha   90.00
_cell.angle_beta   90.00
_cell.angle_gamma   90.00
#
_symmetry.space_group_name_H-M   'P 1'
#
loop_
_entity.id
_entity.type
_entity.pdbx_description
1 polymer ?
#
loop_
_entity_poly.entity_id
_entity_poly.type
_entity_poly.pdbx_seq_one_letter_code
_entity_poly.pdbx_strand_id
1 'polypeptide(L)'
;MAANGPEGLQTLALRDFIVSRCPSLLRGFRSSWLLFNGHLQTAYSVFGDFSDVDRVTYDRKLLRLMDGGTISLDFTPPPNVRPLADDTPIIVAFHGMTGGSYEPYLRSILAPACASVAEGGLGYRAVVINFRGCAGTP
;
A
#
# COMPACT_ATOMS: atom_id res chain seq x y z
N MET A 1 6.44 -16.77 -24.43
CA MET A 1 6.23 -18.24 -24.42
C MET A 1 6.71 -18.71 -23.05
N ALA A 2 5.80 -19.15 -22.17
CA ALA A 2 6.14 -19.51 -20.80
C ALA A 2 7.04 -20.75 -20.79
N ALA A 3 8.19 -20.69 -20.12
CA ALA A 3 9.02 -21.86 -19.87
C ALA A 3 8.58 -22.46 -18.53
N ASN A 4 8.23 -23.75 -18.52
CA ASN A 4 7.89 -24.47 -17.30
C ASN A 4 9.18 -24.88 -16.59
N GLY A 5 9.42 -24.32 -15.40
CA GLY A 5 10.48 -24.76 -14.49
C GLY A 5 10.06 -26.01 -13.71
N PRO A 6 10.99 -26.64 -12.96
CA PRO A 6 10.65 -27.75 -12.09
C PRO A 6 9.75 -27.25 -10.94
N GLU A 7 8.72 -28.04 -10.60
CA GLU A 7 7.69 -27.77 -9.57
C GLU A 7 6.81 -26.53 -9.77
N GLY A 8 5.90 -26.57 -10.75
CA GLY A 8 4.75 -25.64 -10.83
C GLY A 8 5.09 -24.15 -11.00
N LEU A 9 6.37 -23.78 -11.00
CA LEU A 9 6.83 -22.42 -11.19
C LEU A 9 6.82 -22.07 -12.67
N GLN A 10 5.94 -21.14 -13.02
CA GLN A 10 5.87 -20.58 -14.37
C GLN A 10 6.85 -19.40 -14.49
N THR A 11 7.82 -19.50 -15.39
CA THR A 11 8.64 -18.34 -15.73
C THR A 11 7.91 -17.51 -16.79
N LEU A 12 7.50 -16.30 -16.41
CA LEU A 12 6.82 -15.34 -17.28
C LEU A 12 7.63 -14.06 -17.38
N ALA A 13 7.61 -13.43 -18.56
CA ALA A 13 8.07 -12.05 -18.68
C ALA A 13 7.14 -11.15 -17.86
N LEU A 14 7.71 -10.14 -17.18
CA LEU A 14 6.94 -9.18 -16.38
C LEU A 14 5.79 -8.55 -17.17
N ARG A 15 6.03 -8.23 -18.44
CA ARG A 15 4.99 -7.71 -19.35
C ARG A 15 3.82 -8.68 -19.48
N ASP A 16 4.07 -9.95 -19.75
CA ASP A 16 3.03 -10.97 -19.94
C ASP A 16 2.24 -11.20 -18.64
N PHE A 17 2.94 -11.16 -17.51
CA PHE A 17 2.31 -11.21 -16.19
C PHE A 17 1.37 -10.01 -15.97
N ILE A 18 1.84 -8.79 -16.22
CA ILE A 18 1.02 -7.58 -16.05
C ILE A 18 -0.17 -7.57 -17.00
N VAL A 19 0.04 -7.92 -18.28
CA VAL A 19 -1.04 -7.98 -19.28
C VAL A 19 -2.11 -9.01 -18.90
N SER A 20 -1.71 -10.16 -18.38
CA SER A 20 -2.65 -11.22 -17.97
C SER A 20 -3.38 -10.91 -16.66
N ARG A 21 -2.73 -10.26 -15.69
CA ARG A 21 -3.31 -9.97 -14.37
C ARG A 21 -4.01 -8.62 -14.27
N CYS A 22 -3.59 -7.64 -15.07
CA CYS A 22 -4.04 -6.25 -14.99
C CYS A 22 -4.47 -5.71 -16.36
N PRO A 23 -5.49 -6.30 -17.02
CA PRO A 23 -5.92 -5.87 -18.35
C PRO A 23 -6.43 -4.42 -18.39
N SER A 24 -6.80 -3.85 -17.24
CA SER A 24 -7.18 -2.44 -17.10
C SER A 24 -6.04 -1.48 -17.43
N LEU A 25 -4.77 -1.86 -17.19
CA LEU A 25 -3.61 -1.02 -17.51
C LEU A 25 -3.38 -0.84 -19.01
N LEU A 26 -3.95 -1.72 -19.84
CA LEU A 26 -3.91 -1.60 -21.30
C LEU A 26 -5.03 -0.72 -21.86
N ARG A 27 -6.02 -0.35 -21.04
CA ARG A 27 -7.08 0.57 -21.45
C ARG A 27 -6.57 2.00 -21.31
N GLY A 28 -6.97 2.87 -22.24
CA GLY A 28 -6.69 4.29 -22.12
C GLY A 28 -7.32 4.87 -20.85
N PHE A 29 -6.56 5.67 -20.10
CA PHE A 29 -7.08 6.39 -18.95
C PHE A 29 -8.07 7.47 -19.41
N ARG A 30 -9.26 7.51 -18.79
CA ARG A 30 -10.25 8.57 -18.98
C ARG A 30 -10.47 9.26 -17.65
N SER A 31 -10.04 10.50 -17.55
CA SER A 31 -10.30 11.33 -16.38
C SER A 31 -11.79 11.58 -16.20
N SER A 32 -12.23 11.76 -14.95
CA SER A 32 -13.59 12.20 -14.68
C SER A 32 -13.82 13.61 -15.24
N TRP A 33 -15.07 13.94 -15.55
CA TRP A 33 -15.43 15.25 -16.10
C TRP A 33 -15.07 16.41 -15.15
N LEU A 34 -15.12 16.18 -13.83
CA LEU A 34 -14.75 17.18 -12.82
C LEU A 34 -13.23 17.31 -12.62
N LEU A 35 -12.47 16.23 -12.84
CA LEU A 35 -11.02 16.17 -12.63
C LEU A 35 -10.29 15.92 -13.96
N PHE A 36 -10.68 16.68 -14.99
CA PHE A 36 -10.29 16.44 -16.39
C PHE A 36 -8.83 16.81 -16.72
N ASN A 37 -8.09 17.41 -15.79
CA ASN A 37 -6.68 17.74 -15.95
C ASN A 37 -5.89 17.47 -14.65
N GLY A 38 -4.56 17.43 -14.76
CA GLY A 38 -3.67 17.10 -13.63
C GLY A 38 -3.68 18.12 -12.49
N HIS A 39 -3.96 19.40 -12.77
CA HIS A 39 -4.03 20.43 -11.73
C HIS A 39 -5.25 20.24 -10.83
N LEU A 40 -6.42 19.97 -11.41
CA LEU A 40 -7.65 19.69 -10.66
C LEU A 40 -7.52 18.39 -9.87
N GLN A 41 -6.90 17.36 -10.44
CA GLN A 41 -6.60 16.12 -9.72
C GLN A 41 -5.68 16.37 -8.53
N THR A 42 -4.61 17.16 -8.72
CA THR A 42 -3.69 17.51 -7.63
C THR A 42 -4.39 18.31 -6.54
N ALA A 43 -5.18 19.33 -6.91
CA ALA A 43 -5.96 20.11 -5.97
C ALA A 43 -6.94 19.22 -5.19
N TYR A 44 -7.64 18.30 -5.87
CA TYR A 44 -8.54 17.35 -5.22
C TYR A 44 -7.81 16.43 -4.24
N SER A 45 -6.62 15.93 -4.59
CA SER A 45 -5.81 15.12 -3.67
C SER A 45 -5.35 15.88 -2.42
N VAL A 46 -5.14 17.20 -2.53
CA VAL A 46 -4.71 18.06 -1.40
C VAL A 46 -5.87 18.52 -0.53
N PHE A 47 -7.00 18.91 -1.14
CA PHE A 47 -8.12 19.52 -0.44
C PHE A 47 -9.27 18.57 -0.14
N GLY A 48 -9.31 17.40 -0.78
CA GLY A 48 -10.33 16.38 -0.52
C GLY A 48 -10.17 15.75 0.86
N ASP A 49 -11.30 15.46 1.51
CA ASP A 49 -11.31 14.66 2.73
C ASP A 49 -11.41 13.17 2.38
N PHE A 50 -10.36 12.43 2.70
CA PHE A 50 -10.26 10.99 2.48
C PHE A 50 -10.18 10.22 3.81
N SER A 51 -10.56 10.82 4.93
CA SER A 51 -10.41 10.22 6.26
C SER A 51 -11.20 8.92 6.41
N ASP A 52 -12.36 8.83 5.77
CA ASP A 52 -13.25 7.66 5.82
C ASP A 52 -13.12 6.69 4.63
N VAL A 53 -12.24 6.98 3.67
CA VAL A 53 -11.99 6.10 2.50
C VAL A 53 -10.90 5.09 2.86
N ASP A 54 -11.12 3.80 2.57
CA ASP A 54 -10.13 2.72 2.77
C ASP A 54 -9.47 2.76 4.15
N ARG A 55 -10.27 2.79 5.21
CA ARG A 55 -9.77 2.96 6.58
C ARG A 55 -8.83 1.82 6.97
N VAL A 56 -7.60 2.18 7.34
CA VAL A 56 -6.58 1.25 7.85
C VAL A 56 -6.20 1.68 9.26
N THR A 57 -6.23 0.74 10.20
CA THR A 57 -5.79 0.99 11.59
C THR A 57 -4.34 0.56 11.73
N TYR A 58 -3.53 1.37 12.41
CA TYR A 58 -2.10 1.13 12.57
C TYR A 58 -1.66 1.08 14.04
N ASP A 59 -0.64 0.27 14.32
CA ASP A 59 0.15 0.31 15.55
C ASP A 59 1.55 0.84 15.23
N ARG A 60 1.90 2.00 15.79
CA ARG A 60 3.15 2.71 15.50
C ARG A 60 4.27 2.25 16.42
N LYS A 61 5.42 1.93 15.84
CA LYS A 61 6.70 1.73 16.54
C LYS A 61 7.70 2.78 16.08
N LEU A 62 8.45 3.36 17.01
CA LEU A 62 9.55 4.27 16.69
C LEU A 62 10.86 3.47 16.63
N LEU A 63 11.60 3.63 15.55
CA LEU A 63 12.91 3.03 15.37
C LEU A 63 13.96 4.13 15.36
N ARG A 64 14.83 4.13 16.38
CA ARG A 64 16.00 4.99 16.42
C ARG A 64 17.13 4.36 15.61
N LEU A 65 17.68 5.14 14.70
CA LEU A 65 18.74 4.73 13.78
C LEU A 65 20.13 5.07 14.35
N MET A 66 21.16 4.44 13.79
CA MET A 66 22.55 4.55 14.28
C MET A 66 23.12 5.97 14.21
N ASP A 67 22.60 6.81 13.32
CA ASP A 67 22.96 8.22 13.17
C ASP A 67 22.20 9.14 14.14
N GLY A 68 21.42 8.58 15.06
CA GLY A 68 20.66 9.28 16.08
C GLY A 68 19.27 9.76 15.66
N GLY A 69 18.91 9.70 14.37
CA GLY A 69 17.57 10.08 13.92
C GLY A 69 16.53 8.97 14.09
N THR A 70 15.26 9.29 13.86
CA THR A 70 14.13 8.40 14.13
C THR A 70 13.28 8.19 12.88
N ILE A 71 12.90 6.95 12.60
CA ILE A 71 11.80 6.65 11.66
C ILE A 71 10.64 6.02 12.44
N SER A 72 9.42 6.09 11.91
CA SER A 72 8.30 5.35 12.47
C SER A 72 7.87 4.22 11.55
N LEU A 73 7.42 3.13 12.16
CA LEU A 73 6.92 1.93 11.50
C LEU A 73 5.46 1.76 11.91
N ASP A 74 4.54 1.92 10.97
CA ASP A 74 3.11 1.80 11.22
C ASP A 74 2.63 0.44 10.72
N PHE A 75 2.43 -0.49 11.65
CA PHE A 75 2.02 -1.87 11.36
C PHE A 75 0.51 -2.01 11.27
N THR A 76 0.03 -2.81 10.32
CA THR A 76 -1.39 -3.16 10.18
C THR A 76 -1.57 -4.62 9.75
N PRO A 77 -2.64 -5.31 10.20
CA PRO A 77 -3.51 -4.91 11.31
C PRO A 77 -2.74 -4.91 12.64
N PRO A 78 -3.16 -4.10 13.62
CA PRO A 78 -2.64 -4.17 14.98
C PRO A 78 -2.89 -5.57 15.59
N PRO A 79 -1.93 -6.14 16.35
CA PRO A 79 -2.09 -7.49 16.93
C PRO A 79 -3.30 -7.65 17.85
N ASN A 80 -3.70 -6.56 18.53
CA ASN A 80 -4.88 -6.51 19.40
C ASN A 80 -6.21 -6.44 18.63
N VAL A 81 -6.19 -6.00 17.37
CA VAL A 81 -7.37 -5.95 16.50
C VAL A 81 -7.53 -7.26 15.76
N ARG A 82 -6.44 -7.77 15.18
CA ARG A 82 -6.44 -9.06 14.49
C ARG A 82 -5.09 -9.74 14.60
N PRO A 83 -4.98 -10.82 15.41
CA PRO A 83 -3.77 -11.62 15.46
C PRO A 83 -3.58 -12.33 14.11
N LEU A 84 -2.34 -12.35 13.64
CA LEU A 84 -1.92 -13.04 12.42
C LEU A 84 -0.85 -14.06 12.79
N ALA A 85 -0.79 -15.17 12.05
CA ALA A 85 0.23 -16.18 12.25
C ALA A 85 1.64 -15.59 12.03
N ASP A 86 2.65 -16.18 12.67
CA ASP A 86 4.01 -15.65 12.65
C ASP A 86 4.66 -15.71 11.25
N ASP A 87 4.23 -16.66 10.42
CA ASP A 87 4.66 -16.85 9.03
C ASP A 87 3.86 -16.01 8.01
N THR A 88 2.94 -15.15 8.48
CA THR A 88 2.14 -14.30 7.59
C THR A 88 3.05 -13.34 6.80
N PRO A 89 2.95 -13.29 5.46
CA PRO A 89 3.72 -12.36 4.65
C PRO A 89 3.52 -10.90 5.06
N ILE A 90 4.60 -10.11 4.99
CA ILE A 90 4.59 -8.69 5.34
C ILE A 90 4.83 -7.86 4.09
N ILE A 91 3.89 -6.97 3.76
CA ILE A 91 4.07 -5.91 2.77
C ILE A 91 4.84 -4.76 3.44
N VAL A 92 5.99 -4.41 2.89
CA VAL A 92 6.73 -3.20 3.29
C VAL A 92 6.39 -2.09 2.32
N ALA A 93 5.74 -1.03 2.81
CA ALA A 93 5.29 0.08 2.02
C ALA A 93 6.01 1.38 2.41
N PHE A 94 6.21 2.25 1.42
CA PHE A 94 6.87 3.55 1.58
C PHE A 94 5.94 4.66 1.11
N HIS A 95 5.86 5.74 1.88
CA HIS A 95 5.13 6.94 1.46
C HIS A 95 5.99 7.83 0.54
N GLY A 96 5.35 8.83 -0.08
CA GLY A 96 5.98 9.78 -1.00
C GLY A 96 6.68 10.95 -0.30
N MET A 97 6.69 12.11 -0.95
CA MET A 97 7.21 13.34 -0.33
C MET A 97 6.21 13.87 0.69
N THR A 98 6.68 14.22 1.90
CA THR A 98 5.89 14.86 2.97
C THR A 98 4.67 14.07 3.49
N GLY A 99 4.55 12.79 3.15
CA GLY A 99 3.36 11.98 3.44
C GLY A 99 3.46 11.10 4.70
N GLY A 100 2.69 10.02 4.70
CA GLY A 100 2.70 9.02 5.76
C GLY A 100 1.80 7.81 5.51
N SER A 101 1.58 7.00 6.54
CA SER A 101 0.65 5.85 6.51
C SER A 101 -0.82 6.24 6.26
N TYR A 102 -1.18 7.50 6.45
CA TYR A 102 -2.52 8.03 6.19
C TYR A 102 -2.78 8.33 4.70
N GLU A 103 -1.77 8.24 3.83
CA GLU A 103 -1.91 8.58 2.42
C GLU A 103 -2.99 7.73 1.73
N PRO A 104 -3.96 8.34 1.02
CA PRO A 104 -5.08 7.60 0.41
C PRO A 104 -4.63 6.51 -0.57
N TYR A 105 -3.57 6.76 -1.35
CA TYR A 105 -3.06 5.78 -2.32
C TYR A 105 -2.40 4.57 -1.65
N LEU A 106 -1.82 4.74 -0.45
CA LEU A 106 -1.31 3.62 0.34
C LEU A 106 -2.46 2.81 0.91
N ARG A 107 -3.43 3.51 1.50
CA ARG A 107 -4.61 2.88 2.10
C ARG A 107 -5.45 2.09 1.08
N SER A 108 -5.61 2.58 -0.14
CA SER A 108 -6.35 1.87 -1.19
C SER A 108 -5.72 0.54 -1.62
N ILE A 109 -4.42 0.37 -1.39
CA ILE A 109 -3.70 -0.90 -1.60
C ILE A 109 -3.73 -1.74 -0.33
N LEU A 110 -3.43 -1.14 0.82
CA LEU A 110 -3.26 -1.86 2.08
C LEU A 110 -4.59 -2.36 2.66
N ALA A 111 -5.69 -1.62 2.49
CA ALA A 111 -7.01 -2.03 2.98
C ALA A 111 -7.44 -3.40 2.41
N PRO A 112 -7.48 -3.63 1.08
CA PRO A 112 -7.82 -4.94 0.54
C PRO A 112 -6.73 -6.00 0.74
N ALA A 113 -5.45 -5.62 0.68
CA ALA A 113 -4.36 -6.58 0.88
C ALA A 113 -4.32 -7.12 2.32
N CYS A 114 -4.61 -6.26 3.30
CA CYS A 114 -4.65 -6.62 4.70
C CYS A 114 -6.06 -7.07 5.15
N ALA A 115 -7.12 -6.95 4.36
CA ALA A 115 -8.42 -7.55 4.70
C ALA A 115 -8.30 -9.08 4.87
N SER A 116 -9.15 -9.69 5.69
CA SER A 116 -9.05 -11.14 5.94
C SER A 116 -9.40 -11.93 4.68
N VAL A 117 -8.91 -13.17 4.57
CA VAL A 117 -9.27 -14.04 3.45
C VAL A 117 -10.79 -14.29 3.41
N ALA A 118 -11.45 -14.34 4.57
CA ALA A 118 -12.91 -14.46 4.67
C ALA A 118 -13.66 -13.24 4.11
N GLU A 119 -13.06 -12.04 4.16
CA GLU A 119 -13.58 -10.80 3.58
C GLU A 119 -13.13 -10.60 2.12
N GLY A 120 -12.44 -11.57 1.53
CA GLY A 120 -11.92 -11.49 0.16
C GLY A 120 -10.59 -10.76 0.00
N GLY A 121 -9.90 -10.46 1.11
CA GLY A 121 -8.54 -9.92 1.11
C GLY A 121 -7.46 -10.99 1.01
N LEU A 122 -6.19 -10.57 1.12
CA LEU A 122 -5.05 -11.49 1.10
C LEU A 122 -4.65 -11.99 2.49
N GLY A 123 -5.20 -11.40 3.56
CA GLY A 123 -4.87 -11.74 4.94
C GLY A 123 -3.45 -11.33 5.34
N TYR A 124 -2.80 -10.43 4.59
CA TYR A 124 -1.41 -10.07 4.83
C TYR A 124 -1.27 -9.11 6.00
N ARG A 125 -0.04 -9.04 6.52
CA ARG A 125 0.43 -7.96 7.38
C ARG A 125 1.06 -6.90 6.47
N ALA A 126 1.00 -5.64 6.87
CA ALA A 126 1.76 -4.58 6.25
C ALA A 126 2.44 -3.70 7.28
N VAL A 127 3.52 -3.05 6.86
CA VAL A 127 4.20 -1.99 7.59
C VAL A 127 4.45 -0.83 6.66
N VAL A 128 4.03 0.36 7.06
CA VAL A 128 4.39 1.60 6.37
C VAL A 128 5.60 2.20 7.08
N ILE A 129 6.66 2.44 6.33
CA ILE A 129 7.85 3.15 6.81
C ILE A 129 7.60 4.64 6.64
N ASN A 130 7.48 5.35 7.76
CA ASN A 130 7.44 6.81 7.76
C ASN A 130 8.85 7.37 7.95
N PHE A 131 9.32 8.09 6.94
CA PHE A 131 10.58 8.82 6.99
C PHE A 131 10.59 9.94 8.05
N ARG A 132 11.80 10.40 8.38
CA ARG A 132 12.06 11.49 9.35
C ARG A 132 11.25 12.74 9.03
N GLY A 133 10.74 13.41 10.06
CA GLY A 133 9.96 14.64 9.93
C GLY A 133 8.59 14.47 9.25
N CYS A 134 8.20 13.25 8.89
CA CYS A 134 6.94 12.95 8.21
C CYS A 134 5.98 12.21 9.15
N ALA A 135 4.67 12.37 8.94
CA ALA A 135 3.63 11.70 9.72
C ALA A 135 3.74 11.85 11.25
N GLY A 136 4.30 12.96 11.74
CA GLY A 136 4.56 13.17 13.18
C GLY A 136 5.74 12.37 13.73
N THR A 137 6.62 11.88 12.86
CA THR A 137 7.89 11.25 13.23
C THR A 137 8.92 12.33 13.59
N PRO A 138 9.57 12.23 14.76
CA PRO A 138 10.61 13.18 15.19
C PRO A 138 11.82 13.28 14.26
#